data_AF-A0A3A9A5N1-F1
#
_entry.id   AF-A0A3A9A5N1-F1
#
_cell.length_a   1.000
_cell.length_b   1.000
_cell.length_c   1.000
_cell.angle_alpha   90.00
_cell.angle_beta   90.00
_cell.angle_gamma   90.00
#
_symmetry.space_group_name_H-M   'P 1'
#
loop_
_entity.id
_entity.type
_entity.pdbx_description
1 polymer ?
#
loop_
_entity_poly.entity_id
_entity_poly.type
_entity_poly.pdbx_seq_one_letter_code
_entity_poly.pdbx_strand_id
1 'polypeptide(L)'
;MAISRVGQNFYRNNVETKGNTKNVNNTEKFVLEKTGSTRELSEAEEMELFKKEFYAELDRIPRDRTIANVAVNISEEAFKNMKADPKYREQMLSVIRRDMTGSVAPAPDCSLVITVGATAKDYRADGWSVNNDSEFYARSQDSFYKKTSGQKDRQKELLEEYLEKRAQAKRQQQEMLDEKVAKAEQERSRLAKAWAGERQMAAASNAYDANVMTETAAGGDTLLG
;
A
#
# COMPACT_ATOMS: atom_id res chain seq x y z
N MET A 1 15.77 -65.99 6.94
CA MET A 1 15.85 -65.32 8.26
C MET A 1 15.74 -63.82 7.98
N ALA A 2 14.59 -63.16 8.12
CA ALA A 2 13.84 -62.83 9.34
C ALA A 2 14.46 -61.66 10.14
N ILE A 3 13.65 -60.59 10.33
CA ILE A 3 13.64 -59.59 11.43
C ILE A 3 14.67 -58.43 11.26
N SER A 4 14.39 -57.12 11.37
CA SER A 4 13.20 -56.27 11.64
C SER A 4 13.59 -54.78 11.47
N ARG A 5 12.81 -53.93 10.78
CA ARG A 5 11.95 -52.82 11.28
C ARG A 5 12.34 -52.14 12.62
N VAL A 6 12.56 -50.81 12.59
CA VAL A 6 12.05 -49.71 13.49
C VAL A 6 12.44 -48.38 12.80
N GLY A 7 11.68 -47.29 12.68
CA GLY A 7 10.34 -46.91 13.12
C GLY A 7 10.02 -45.49 12.58
N GLN A 8 8.84 -45.34 11.97
CA GLN A 8 8.26 -44.05 11.56
C GLN A 8 7.32 -43.59 12.70
N ASN A 9 7.57 -42.41 13.25
CA ASN A 9 6.71 -41.81 14.28
C ASN A 9 5.63 -40.97 13.63
N PHE A 10 4.43 -41.55 13.51
CA PHE A 10 3.19 -40.81 13.28
C PHE A 10 2.59 -40.46 14.64
N TYR A 11 2.47 -39.17 14.93
CA TYR A 11 1.66 -38.68 16.05
C TYR A 11 0.18 -38.84 15.68
N ARG A 12 -0.45 -39.81 16.34
CA ARG A 12 -1.89 -40.06 16.39
C ARG A 12 -2.38 -39.54 17.74
N ASN A 13 -3.25 -38.54 17.75
CA ASN A 13 -4.03 -38.19 18.94
C ASN A 13 -5.49 -38.55 18.70
N ASN A 14 -5.97 -39.48 19.54
CA ASN A 14 -7.35 -39.90 19.68
C ASN A 14 -8.20 -38.77 20.28
N VAL A 15 -9.42 -38.58 19.78
CA VAL A 15 -10.55 -38.14 20.61
C VAL A 15 -11.73 -39.05 20.29
N GLU A 16 -12.23 -39.70 21.34
CA GLU A 16 -13.28 -40.71 21.36
C GLU A 16 -14.66 -40.10 21.06
N THR A 17 -15.40 -40.80 20.20
CA THR A 17 -16.84 -40.64 19.99
C THR A 17 -17.60 -41.22 21.19
N LYS A 18 -18.23 -40.35 21.99
CA LYS A 18 -19.32 -40.75 22.90
C LYS A 18 -20.55 -39.93 22.58
N GLY A 19 -21.57 -40.60 22.04
CA GLY A 19 -22.89 -40.04 21.80
C GLY A 19 -23.58 -39.69 23.12
N ASN A 20 -24.22 -38.53 23.16
CA ASN A 20 -25.27 -38.26 24.11
C ASN A 20 -26.36 -37.41 23.43
N THR A 21 -27.45 -38.08 23.09
CA THR A 21 -28.72 -37.49 22.70
C THR A 21 -29.30 -36.72 23.88
N LYS A 22 -29.54 -35.41 23.73
CA LYS A 22 -30.63 -34.68 24.40
C LYS A 22 -30.86 -33.32 23.75
N ASN A 23 -31.96 -33.29 23.01
CA ASN A 23 -32.69 -32.15 22.47
C ASN A 23 -33.14 -31.19 23.60
N VAL A 24 -32.85 -29.89 23.50
CA VAL A 24 -33.74 -28.81 23.98
C VAL A 24 -33.58 -27.58 23.08
N ASN A 25 -34.70 -27.14 22.55
CA ASN A 25 -34.95 -25.95 21.74
C ASN A 25 -34.37 -24.67 22.34
N ASN A 26 -33.70 -23.85 21.53
CA ASN A 26 -33.81 -22.40 21.66
C ASN A 26 -33.61 -21.71 20.29
N THR A 27 -34.70 -21.67 19.54
CA THR A 27 -34.92 -20.78 18.41
C THR A 27 -35.28 -19.41 18.97
N GLU A 28 -34.29 -18.59 19.27
CA GLU A 28 -34.44 -17.14 19.44
C GLU A 28 -33.84 -16.51 18.17
N LYS A 29 -34.56 -16.49 17.04
CA LYS A 29 -35.59 -15.49 16.73
C LYS A 29 -35.15 -14.06 17.05
N PHE A 30 -33.95 -13.68 16.63
CA PHE A 30 -33.68 -12.29 16.28
C PHE A 30 -34.24 -12.00 14.89
N VAL A 31 -35.53 -11.69 14.95
CA VAL A 31 -36.40 -10.98 14.03
C VAL A 31 -35.68 -10.43 12.80
N LEU A 32 -35.86 -11.15 11.69
CA LEU A 32 -35.94 -10.58 10.35
C LEU A 32 -37.08 -9.56 10.37
N GLU A 33 -36.80 -8.35 10.83
CA GLU A 33 -37.67 -7.20 10.57
C GLU A 33 -37.56 -6.93 9.09
N LYS A 34 -38.47 -7.58 8.36
CA LYS A 34 -39.02 -7.11 7.09
C LYS A 34 -39.61 -5.72 7.31
N THR A 35 -38.75 -4.72 7.42
CA THR A 35 -39.10 -3.36 7.08
C THR A 35 -39.00 -3.26 5.56
N GLY A 36 -40.14 -2.98 4.95
CA GLY A 36 -40.32 -2.92 3.50
C GLY A 36 -39.45 -1.84 2.87
N SER A 37 -38.31 -2.27 2.33
CA SER A 37 -37.74 -1.66 1.15
C SER A 37 -37.26 -2.81 0.26
N THR A 38 -38.14 -3.27 -0.63
CA THR A 38 -37.69 -3.73 -1.95
C THR A 38 -36.98 -2.54 -2.59
N ARG A 39 -35.75 -2.30 -2.19
CA ARG A 39 -34.83 -1.52 -2.99
C ARG A 39 -34.43 -2.48 -4.10
N GLU A 40 -35.22 -2.46 -5.17
CA GLU A 40 -34.80 -3.02 -6.45
C GLU A 40 -33.37 -2.51 -6.64
N LEU A 41 -32.41 -3.42 -6.68
CA LEU A 41 -31.04 -3.05 -7.00
C LEU A 41 -31.12 -2.33 -8.33
N SER A 42 -30.58 -1.12 -8.39
CA SER A 42 -30.54 -0.41 -9.67
C SER A 42 -29.80 -1.28 -10.68
N GLU A 43 -30.13 -1.17 -11.96
CA GLU A 43 -29.48 -1.97 -13.02
C GLU A 43 -27.94 -1.90 -12.95
N ALA A 44 -27.42 -0.76 -12.48
CA ALA A 44 -26.00 -0.53 -12.22
C ALA A 44 -25.46 -1.38 -11.05
N GLU A 45 -26.14 -1.41 -9.90
CA GLU A 45 -25.72 -2.20 -8.74
C GLU A 45 -25.74 -3.71 -9.03
N GLU A 46 -26.75 -4.19 -9.76
CA GLU A 46 -26.77 -5.58 -10.20
C GLU A 46 -25.63 -5.91 -11.17
N MET A 47 -25.28 -4.96 -12.06
CA MET A 47 -24.16 -5.12 -12.98
C MET A 47 -22.82 -5.15 -12.23
N GLU A 48 -22.66 -4.34 -11.20
CA GLU A 48 -21.48 -4.38 -10.34
C GLU A 48 -21.36 -5.69 -9.58
N LEU A 49 -22.47 -6.23 -9.05
CA LEU A 49 -22.48 -7.53 -8.40
C LEU A 49 -22.08 -8.63 -9.39
N PHE A 50 -22.65 -8.62 -10.59
CA PHE A 50 -22.29 -9.54 -11.66
C PHE A 50 -20.80 -9.47 -12.02
N LYS A 51 -20.25 -8.26 -12.16
CA LYS A 51 -18.81 -8.06 -12.39
C LYS A 51 -17.99 -8.66 -11.23
N LYS A 52 -18.36 -8.42 -9.97
CA LYS A 52 -17.65 -9.00 -8.81
C LYS A 52 -17.67 -10.53 -8.81
N GLU A 53 -18.81 -11.14 -9.12
CA GLU A 53 -18.93 -12.59 -9.25
C GLU A 53 -18.05 -13.14 -10.39
N PHE A 54 -18.10 -12.49 -11.57
CA PHE A 54 -17.29 -12.87 -12.72
C PHE A 54 -15.78 -12.75 -12.42
N TYR A 55 -15.38 -11.70 -11.70
CA TYR A 55 -13.99 -11.55 -11.24
C TYR A 55 -13.56 -12.71 -10.35
N ALA A 56 -14.40 -13.11 -9.39
CA ALA A 56 -14.10 -14.24 -8.51
C ALA A 56 -14.03 -15.57 -9.28
N GLU A 57 -14.82 -15.74 -10.33
CA GLU A 57 -14.72 -16.89 -11.22
C GLU A 57 -13.43 -16.91 -12.03
N LEU A 58 -13.02 -15.76 -12.58
CA LEU A 58 -11.72 -15.63 -13.26
C LEU A 58 -10.56 -15.94 -12.31
N ASP A 59 -10.60 -15.47 -11.06
CA ASP A 59 -9.50 -15.70 -10.12
C ASP A 59 -9.36 -17.16 -9.68
N ARG A 60 -10.45 -17.93 -9.70
CA ARG A 60 -10.45 -19.37 -9.44
C ARG A 60 -9.87 -20.19 -10.60
N ILE A 61 -9.77 -19.63 -11.81
CA ILE A 61 -9.19 -20.34 -12.95
C ILE A 61 -7.70 -20.57 -12.66
N PRO A 62 -7.23 -21.84 -12.64
CA PRO A 62 -5.81 -22.11 -12.51
C PRO A 62 -5.09 -21.56 -13.74
N ARG A 63 -3.92 -20.97 -13.51
CA ARG A 63 -3.06 -20.46 -14.57
C ARG A 63 -1.96 -21.46 -14.85
N ASP A 64 -1.68 -21.74 -16.11
CA ASP A 64 -0.53 -22.57 -16.48
C ASP A 64 0.78 -21.94 -16.00
N ARG A 65 1.76 -22.78 -15.66
CA ARG A 65 3.07 -22.36 -15.18
C ARG A 65 3.84 -21.54 -16.22
N THR A 66 3.57 -21.71 -17.52
CA THR A 66 4.23 -20.96 -18.59
C THR A 66 3.69 -19.54 -18.74
N ILE A 67 2.64 -19.16 -18.01
CA ILE A 67 2.07 -17.81 -18.06
C ILE A 67 2.48 -17.07 -16.78
N ALA A 68 3.38 -16.09 -16.89
CA ALA A 68 3.80 -15.27 -15.75
C ALA A 68 2.77 -14.19 -15.40
N ASN A 69 2.24 -13.51 -16.41
CA ASN A 69 1.30 -12.41 -16.22
C ASN A 69 0.06 -12.63 -17.09
N VAL A 70 -1.11 -12.37 -16.54
CA VAL A 70 -2.37 -12.43 -17.27
C VAL A 70 -3.19 -11.19 -16.99
N ALA A 71 -3.84 -10.67 -18.02
CA ALA A 71 -4.85 -9.64 -17.88
C ALA A 71 -6.03 -9.91 -18.82
N VAL A 72 -7.24 -9.55 -18.38
CA VAL A 72 -8.48 -9.73 -19.16
C VAL A 72 -9.17 -8.38 -19.29
N ASN A 73 -9.32 -7.93 -20.53
CA ASN A 73 -10.05 -6.74 -20.93
C ASN A 73 -11.45 -7.16 -21.38
N ILE A 74 -12.49 -6.57 -20.78
CA ILE A 74 -13.88 -6.91 -21.08
C ILE A 74 -14.64 -5.61 -21.34
N SER A 75 -15.26 -5.49 -22.50
CA SER A 75 -16.07 -4.31 -22.81
C SER A 75 -17.38 -4.29 -22.01
N GLU A 76 -17.96 -3.11 -21.81
CA GLU A 76 -19.26 -3.00 -21.12
C GLU A 76 -20.38 -3.74 -21.85
N GLU A 77 -20.36 -3.72 -23.19
CA GLU A 77 -21.30 -4.46 -24.02
C GLU A 77 -21.15 -5.96 -23.82
N ALA A 78 -19.92 -6.46 -23.68
CA ALA A 78 -19.67 -7.86 -23.37
C ALA A 78 -20.29 -8.25 -22.01
N PHE A 79 -20.16 -7.41 -20.98
CA PHE A 79 -20.80 -7.65 -19.68
C PHE A 79 -22.33 -7.68 -19.78
N LYS A 80 -22.93 -6.75 -20.54
CA LYS A 80 -24.39 -6.75 -20.78
C LYS A 80 -24.83 -8.04 -21.48
N ASN A 81 -24.11 -8.47 -22.50
CA ASN A 81 -24.41 -9.70 -23.24
C ASN A 81 -24.23 -10.95 -22.38
N MET A 82 -23.19 -11.00 -21.54
CA MET A 82 -22.97 -12.12 -20.61
C MET A 82 -24.00 -12.16 -19.48
N LYS A 83 -24.51 -11.01 -19.03
CA LYS A 83 -25.63 -10.96 -18.07
C LYS A 83 -26.96 -11.38 -18.73
N ALA A 84 -27.18 -11.00 -19.99
CA ALA A 84 -28.40 -11.32 -20.72
C ALA A 84 -28.47 -12.78 -21.22
N ASP A 85 -27.33 -13.34 -21.66
CA ASP A 85 -27.24 -14.71 -22.16
C ASP A 85 -26.20 -15.54 -21.37
N PRO A 86 -26.66 -16.43 -20.46
CA PRO A 86 -25.79 -17.34 -19.74
C PRO A 86 -24.96 -18.26 -20.64
N LYS A 87 -25.45 -18.63 -21.84
CA LYS A 87 -24.68 -19.47 -22.78
C LYS A 87 -23.48 -18.72 -23.33
N TYR A 88 -23.66 -17.44 -23.66
CA TYR A 88 -22.55 -16.58 -24.09
C TYR A 88 -21.51 -16.41 -22.98
N ARG A 89 -21.96 -16.20 -21.73
CA ARG A 89 -21.08 -16.16 -20.55
C ARG A 89 -20.25 -17.43 -20.41
N GLU A 90 -20.90 -18.59 -20.44
CA GLU A 90 -20.20 -19.89 -20.33
C GLU A 90 -19.21 -20.10 -21.48
N GLN A 91 -19.59 -19.71 -22.69
CA GLN A 91 -18.69 -19.75 -23.85
C GLN A 91 -17.45 -18.88 -23.62
N MET A 92 -17.61 -17.63 -23.19
CA MET A 92 -16.46 -16.74 -22.93
C MET A 92 -15.58 -17.26 -21.80
N LEU A 93 -16.17 -17.72 -20.68
CA LEU A 93 -15.43 -18.35 -19.58
C LEU A 93 -14.67 -19.59 -20.03
N SER A 94 -15.26 -20.41 -20.90
CA SER A 94 -14.63 -21.62 -21.42
C SER A 94 -13.39 -21.29 -22.26
N VAL A 95 -13.49 -20.30 -23.16
CA VAL A 95 -12.35 -19.89 -24.00
C VAL A 95 -11.27 -19.21 -23.16
N ILE A 96 -11.65 -18.34 -22.21
CA ILE A 96 -10.69 -17.75 -21.25
C ILE A 96 -9.97 -18.84 -20.46
N ARG A 97 -10.71 -19.82 -19.94
CA ARG A 97 -10.11 -20.94 -19.21
C ARG A 97 -9.14 -21.73 -20.08
N ARG A 98 -9.50 -22.02 -21.33
CA ARG A 98 -8.62 -22.70 -22.28
C ARG A 98 -7.32 -21.93 -22.48
N ASP A 99 -7.38 -20.61 -22.64
CA ASP A 99 -6.19 -19.80 -22.93
C ASP A 99 -5.34 -19.55 -21.68
N MET A 100 -5.95 -19.53 -20.48
CA MET A 100 -5.24 -19.46 -19.20
C MET A 100 -4.62 -20.79 -18.74
N THR A 101 -5.19 -21.92 -19.17
CA THR A 101 -4.70 -23.27 -18.82
C THR A 101 -3.91 -23.93 -19.95
N GLY A 102 -3.91 -23.32 -21.14
CA GLY A 102 -3.20 -23.79 -22.31
C GLY A 102 -1.68 -23.63 -22.13
N SER A 103 -0.93 -24.71 -22.31
CA SER A 103 0.53 -24.66 -22.30
C SER A 103 1.06 -24.03 -23.59
N VAL A 104 1.90 -23.00 -23.46
CA VAL A 104 2.45 -22.26 -24.59
C VAL A 104 3.93 -22.62 -24.83
N ALA A 105 4.24 -23.92 -25.02
CA ALA A 105 5.55 -24.48 -25.43
C ALA A 105 6.79 -24.09 -24.54
N PRO A 106 8.01 -24.69 -24.71
CA PRO A 106 8.97 -24.78 -23.61
C PRO A 106 9.84 -23.51 -23.45
N ALA A 107 9.40 -22.61 -22.57
CA ALA A 107 10.09 -21.43 -22.01
C ALA A 107 10.43 -20.29 -23.00
N PRO A 108 10.34 -19.01 -22.60
CA PRO A 108 10.15 -18.46 -21.25
C PRO A 108 8.68 -18.22 -20.89
N ASP A 109 8.45 -17.81 -19.64
CA ASP A 109 7.16 -17.33 -19.19
C ASP A 109 6.58 -16.31 -20.18
N CYS A 110 5.30 -16.43 -20.49
CA CYS A 110 4.59 -15.50 -21.35
C CYS A 110 3.69 -14.57 -20.53
N SER A 111 3.48 -13.39 -21.08
CA SER A 111 2.50 -12.43 -20.63
C SER A 111 1.33 -12.45 -21.60
N LEU A 112 0.14 -12.67 -21.07
CA LEU A 112 -1.08 -12.90 -21.84
C LEU A 112 -2.09 -11.77 -21.57
N VAL A 113 -2.59 -11.15 -22.64
CA VAL A 113 -3.74 -10.24 -22.57
C VAL A 113 -4.88 -10.82 -23.38
N ILE A 114 -6.00 -11.07 -22.70
CA ILE A 114 -7.24 -11.55 -23.31
C ILE A 114 -8.17 -10.36 -23.47
N THR A 115 -8.71 -10.15 -24.67
CA THR A 115 -9.71 -9.12 -24.95
C THR A 115 -11.02 -9.79 -25.31
N VAL A 116 -12.08 -9.42 -24.60
CA VAL A 116 -13.45 -9.89 -24.80
C VAL A 116 -14.31 -8.69 -25.21
N GLY A 117 -14.67 -8.65 -26.49
CA GLY A 117 -15.56 -7.63 -27.04
C GLY A 117 -17.04 -8.01 -26.98
N ALA A 118 -17.86 -7.22 -27.67
CA ALA A 118 -19.31 -7.37 -27.66
C ALA A 118 -19.76 -8.76 -28.16
N THR A 119 -19.05 -9.33 -29.14
CA THR A 119 -19.38 -10.63 -29.72
C THR A 119 -18.24 -11.64 -29.55
N ALA A 120 -18.57 -12.93 -29.69
CA ALA A 120 -17.57 -14.01 -29.64
C ALA A 120 -16.47 -13.87 -30.71
N LYS A 121 -16.73 -13.14 -31.80
CA LYS A 121 -15.75 -12.88 -32.87
C LYS A 121 -14.69 -11.85 -32.44
N ASP A 122 -15.02 -11.02 -31.46
CA ASP A 122 -14.14 -9.98 -30.92
C ASP A 122 -13.23 -10.54 -29.81
N TYR A 123 -13.28 -11.85 -29.58
CA TYR A 123 -12.37 -12.54 -28.67
C TYR A 123 -10.96 -12.58 -29.27
N ARG A 124 -9.98 -12.09 -28.52
CA ARG A 124 -8.55 -12.20 -28.86
C ARG A 124 -7.73 -12.55 -27.64
N ALA A 125 -6.69 -13.34 -27.83
CA ALA A 125 -5.71 -13.66 -26.81
C ALA A 125 -4.31 -13.40 -27.39
N ASP A 126 -3.69 -12.30 -26.96
CA ASP A 126 -2.38 -11.88 -27.42
C ASP A 126 -1.35 -12.23 -26.35
N GLY A 127 -0.32 -13.00 -26.73
CA GLY A 127 0.76 -13.41 -25.84
C GLY A 127 2.13 -12.97 -26.36
N TRP A 128 3.02 -12.58 -25.44
CA TRP A 128 4.43 -12.30 -25.73
C TRP A 128 5.32 -12.82 -24.61
N SER A 129 6.63 -12.87 -24.87
CA SER A 129 7.63 -13.22 -23.85
C SER A 129 7.69 -12.17 -22.74
N VAL A 130 7.90 -12.59 -21.48
CA VAL A 130 8.12 -11.68 -20.34
C VAL A 130 9.25 -10.68 -20.52
N ASN A 131 10.19 -10.98 -21.42
CA ASN A 131 11.28 -10.06 -21.77
C ASN A 131 10.78 -8.79 -22.49
N ASN A 132 9.57 -8.81 -23.05
CA ASN A 132 8.92 -7.67 -23.70
C ASN A 132 7.61 -7.26 -22.99
N ASP A 133 7.64 -7.28 -21.66
CA ASP A 133 6.47 -6.97 -20.83
C ASP A 133 5.96 -5.52 -20.93
N SER A 134 6.68 -4.62 -21.59
CA SER A 134 6.20 -3.24 -21.78
C SER A 134 4.85 -3.21 -22.48
N GLU A 135 4.64 -4.08 -23.49
CA GLU A 135 3.34 -4.22 -24.18
C GLU A 135 2.26 -4.75 -23.24
N PHE A 136 2.60 -5.68 -22.33
CA PHE A 136 1.68 -6.12 -21.29
C PHE A 136 1.24 -5.00 -20.41
N TYR A 137 2.20 -4.26 -19.85
CA TYR A 137 1.88 -3.18 -18.93
C TYR A 137 1.12 -2.06 -19.61
N ALA A 138 1.39 -1.77 -20.89
CA ALA A 138 0.64 -0.78 -21.67
C ALA A 138 -0.81 -1.22 -21.93
N ARG A 139 -1.03 -2.47 -22.34
CA ARG A 139 -2.36 -2.98 -22.69
C ARG A 139 -3.19 -3.45 -21.50
N SER A 140 -2.57 -3.59 -20.33
CA SER A 140 -3.21 -4.08 -19.10
C SER A 140 -3.39 -3.03 -18.00
N GLN A 141 -3.30 -1.73 -18.33
CA GLN A 141 -3.50 -0.67 -17.32
C GLN A 141 -4.95 -0.68 -16.82
N ASP A 142 -5.90 -0.69 -17.75
CA ASP A 142 -7.35 -0.61 -17.45
C ASP A 142 -8.04 -1.97 -17.58
N SER A 143 -7.30 -3.07 -17.39
CA SER A 143 -7.87 -4.41 -17.45
C SER A 143 -8.85 -4.65 -16.31
N PHE A 144 -9.94 -5.34 -16.63
CA PHE A 144 -10.93 -5.75 -15.65
C PHE A 144 -10.35 -6.74 -14.63
N TYR A 145 -9.52 -7.68 -15.10
CA TYR A 145 -8.82 -8.64 -14.26
C TYR A 145 -7.33 -8.61 -14.58
N LYS A 146 -6.47 -8.68 -13.57
CA LYS A 146 -5.02 -8.69 -13.73
C LYS A 146 -4.36 -9.52 -12.64
N LYS A 147 -3.47 -10.43 -13.05
CA LYS A 147 -2.68 -11.27 -12.15
C LYS A 147 -1.27 -11.43 -12.69
N THR A 148 -0.34 -10.75 -12.05
CA THR A 148 1.08 -10.72 -12.37
C THR A 148 1.85 -11.74 -11.54
N SER A 149 2.99 -12.19 -12.04
CA SER A 149 3.96 -12.91 -11.23
C SER A 149 4.60 -11.87 -10.29
N GLY A 150 4.36 -12.00 -8.98
CA GLY A 150 4.70 -10.98 -7.97
C GLY A 150 6.18 -10.61 -7.83
N GLN A 151 7.08 -11.08 -8.70
CA GLN A 151 8.47 -10.63 -8.73
C GLN A 151 8.59 -9.14 -9.06
N LYS A 152 7.81 -8.63 -10.01
CA LYS A 152 7.85 -7.20 -10.37
C LYS A 152 7.15 -6.32 -9.34
N ASP A 153 6.06 -6.79 -8.75
CA ASP A 153 5.37 -6.06 -7.68
C ASP A 153 6.26 -5.94 -6.44
N ARG A 154 6.95 -7.03 -6.06
CA ARG A 154 7.93 -7.02 -4.97
C ARG A 154 9.16 -6.15 -5.27
N GLN A 155 9.65 -6.13 -6.52
CA GLN A 155 10.74 -5.22 -6.91
C GLN A 155 10.30 -3.75 -6.85
N LYS A 156 9.07 -3.45 -7.25
CA LYS A 156 8.49 -2.11 -7.16
C LYS A 156 8.33 -1.67 -5.71
N GLU A 157 7.77 -2.52 -4.85
CA GLU A 157 7.67 -2.26 -3.40
C GLU A 157 9.05 -2.01 -2.77
N LEU A 158 10.05 -2.84 -3.08
CA LEU A 158 11.42 -2.65 -2.59
C LEU A 158 12.05 -1.34 -3.07
N LEU A 159 11.76 -0.92 -4.31
CA LEU A 159 12.26 0.35 -4.84
C LEU A 159 11.58 1.54 -4.16
N GLU A 160 10.27 1.48 -3.95
CA GLU A 160 9.50 2.49 -3.21
C GLU A 160 10.00 2.61 -1.77
N GLU A 161 10.17 1.48 -1.08
CA GLU A 161 10.71 1.44 0.29
C GLU A 161 12.14 2.03 0.37
N TYR A 162 12.99 1.72 -0.62
CA TYR A 162 14.33 2.29 -0.69
C TYR A 162 14.31 3.81 -0.88
N LEU A 163 13.46 4.33 -1.77
CA LEU A 163 13.30 5.76 -2.00
C LEU A 163 12.75 6.47 -0.76
N GLU A 164 11.79 5.86 -0.06
CA GLU A 164 11.24 6.39 1.18
C GLU A 164 12.30 6.48 2.28
N LYS A 165 13.06 5.40 2.51
CA LYS A 165 14.18 5.37 3.47
C LYS A 165 15.23 6.45 3.16
N ARG A 166 15.54 6.65 1.87
CA ARG A 166 16.46 7.70 1.43
C ARG A 166 15.91 9.10 1.73
N ALA A 167 14.60 9.32 1.51
CA ALA A 167 13.96 10.60 1.81
C ALA A 167 13.93 10.88 3.33
N GLN A 168 13.62 9.86 4.15
CA GLN A 168 13.63 9.96 5.60
C GLN A 168 15.04 10.28 6.13
N ALA A 169 16.07 9.58 5.65
CA ALA A 169 17.46 9.87 6.03
C ALA A 169 17.88 11.31 5.67
N LYS A 170 17.44 11.81 4.51
CA LYS A 170 17.71 13.19 4.11
C LYS A 170 17.01 14.21 5.00
N ARG A 171 15.77 13.94 5.43
CA ARG A 171 15.03 14.78 6.39
C ARG A 171 15.72 14.82 7.74
N GLN A 172 16.10 13.66 8.28
CA GLN A 172 16.83 13.57 9.54
C GLN A 172 18.16 14.32 9.49
N GLN A 173 18.90 14.21 8.38
CA GLN A 173 20.13 14.96 8.19
C GLN A 173 19.87 16.48 8.18
N GLN A 174 18.81 16.93 7.52
CA GLN A 174 18.43 18.34 7.48
C GLN A 174 18.04 18.85 8.88
N GLU A 175 17.19 18.13 9.60
CA GLU A 175 16.78 18.49 10.97
C GLU A 175 17.98 18.61 11.92
N MET A 176 18.93 17.67 11.83
CA MET A 176 20.16 17.72 12.62
C MET A 176 21.05 18.93 12.28
N LEU A 177 21.05 19.38 11.03
CA LEU A 177 21.75 20.59 10.62
C LEU A 177 21.03 21.84 11.14
N ASP A 178 19.71 21.88 11.01
CA ASP A 178 18.87 23.00 11.45
C ASP A 178 18.96 23.17 12.98
N GLU A 179 18.97 22.06 13.75
CA GLU A 179 19.16 22.12 15.22
C GLU A 179 20.54 22.66 15.60
N LYS A 180 21.59 22.29 14.86
CA LYS A 180 22.95 22.82 15.07
C LYS A 180 23.01 24.31 14.78
N VAL A 181 22.35 24.76 13.71
CA VAL A 181 22.26 26.19 13.37
C VAL A 181 21.50 26.94 14.45
N ALA A 182 20.35 26.44 14.89
CA ALA A 182 19.54 27.05 15.95
C ALA A 182 20.33 27.19 17.27
N LYS A 183 21.07 26.14 17.69
CA LYS A 183 21.93 26.21 18.89
C LYS A 183 23.07 27.21 18.73
N ALA A 184 23.71 27.25 17.56
CA ALA A 184 24.78 28.20 17.28
C ALA A 184 24.27 29.65 17.30
N GLU A 185 23.08 29.91 16.72
CA GLU A 185 22.44 31.23 16.77
C GLU A 185 22.04 31.63 18.20
N GLN A 186 21.53 30.68 18.99
CA GLN A 186 21.19 30.92 20.40
C GLN A 186 22.43 31.30 21.22
N GLU A 187 23.53 30.57 21.09
CA GLU A 187 24.80 30.91 21.77
C GLU A 187 25.36 32.25 21.29
N ARG A 188 25.31 32.53 19.98
CA ARG A 188 25.74 33.83 19.42
C ARG A 188 24.91 34.98 19.99
N SER A 189 23.60 34.79 20.14
CA SER A 189 22.69 35.77 20.75
C SER A 189 23.00 35.98 22.24
N ARG A 190 23.27 34.90 22.99
CA ARG A 190 23.67 34.97 24.39
C ARG A 190 24.97 35.76 24.58
N LEU A 191 25.99 35.46 23.77
CA LEU A 191 27.28 36.16 23.80
C LEU A 191 27.13 37.65 23.42
N ALA A 192 26.32 37.95 22.40
CA ALA A 192 26.06 39.33 22.00
C ALA A 192 25.39 40.16 23.12
N LYS A 193 24.45 39.56 23.84
CA LYS A 193 23.80 40.21 25.00
C LYS A 193 24.78 40.43 26.16
N ALA A 194 25.61 39.44 26.47
CA ALA A 194 26.63 39.57 27.52
C ALA A 194 27.62 40.70 27.19
N TRP A 195 28.11 40.74 25.95
CA TRP A 195 29.04 41.77 25.49
C TRP A 195 28.42 43.19 25.49
N ALA A 196 27.14 43.31 25.10
CA ALA A 196 26.42 44.58 25.18
C ALA A 196 26.24 45.05 26.63
N GLY A 197 25.93 44.13 27.55
CA GLY A 197 25.82 44.40 28.98
C GLY A 197 27.14 44.86 29.61
N GLU A 198 28.26 44.21 29.29
CA GLU A 198 29.60 44.62 29.74
C GLU A 198 29.94 46.05 29.30
N ARG A 199 29.65 46.40 28.03
CA ARG A 199 29.83 47.77 27.53
C ARG A 199 28.96 48.79 28.25
N GLN A 200 27.71 48.45 28.54
CA GLN A 200 26.80 49.34 29.28
C GLN A 200 27.29 49.56 30.72
N MET A 201 27.72 48.49 31.40
CA MET A 201 28.28 48.58 32.76
C MET A 201 29.57 49.39 32.79
N ALA A 202 30.47 49.19 31.81
CA ALA A 202 31.69 49.98 31.69
C ALA A 202 31.39 51.47 31.44
N ALA A 203 30.42 51.78 30.58
CA ALA A 203 30.00 53.16 30.33
C ALA A 203 29.38 53.81 31.58
N ALA A 204 28.56 53.08 32.34
CA ALA A 204 27.97 53.56 33.58
C ALA A 204 29.01 53.80 34.68
N SER A 205 29.99 52.89 34.84
CA SER A 205 31.11 53.06 35.77
C SER A 205 31.95 54.28 35.41
N ASN A 206 32.31 54.43 34.13
CA ASN A 206 33.07 55.60 33.68
C ASN A 206 32.33 56.92 33.91
N ALA A 207 31.00 56.94 33.70
CA ALA A 207 30.18 58.12 33.97
C ALA A 207 30.09 58.42 35.49
N TYR A 208 29.98 57.39 36.33
CA TYR A 208 29.98 57.54 37.77
C TYR A 208 31.33 58.08 38.29
N ASP A 209 32.44 57.48 37.86
CA ASP A 209 33.79 57.90 38.24
C ASP A 209 34.07 59.34 37.79
N ALA A 210 33.63 59.72 36.58
CA ALA A 210 33.74 61.10 36.09
C ALA A 210 32.93 62.09 36.95
N ASN A 211 31.68 61.75 37.30
CA ASN A 211 30.84 62.61 38.13
C ASN A 211 31.41 62.80 39.54
N VAL A 212 31.88 61.72 40.18
CA VAL A 212 32.54 61.79 41.49
C VAL A 212 33.76 62.69 41.44
N MET A 213 34.62 62.55 40.42
CA MET A 213 35.81 63.39 40.26
C MET A 213 35.44 64.87 40.07
N THR A 214 34.40 65.18 39.30
CA THR A 214 33.91 66.55 39.12
C THR A 214 33.26 67.13 40.38
N GLU A 215 32.55 66.33 41.19
CA GLU A 215 31.99 66.77 42.46
C GLU A 215 33.08 67.04 43.50
N THR A 216 34.11 66.21 43.59
CA THR A 216 35.27 66.51 44.45
C THR A 216 36.05 67.75 44.01
N ALA A 217 36.12 68.02 42.70
CA ALA A 217 36.75 69.24 42.18
C ALA A 217 35.91 70.50 42.47
N ALA A 218 34.58 70.41 42.40
CA ALA A 218 33.67 71.53 42.70
C ALA A 218 33.47 71.77 44.21
N GLY A 219 33.50 70.72 45.04
CA GLY A 219 33.40 70.81 46.50
C GLY A 219 34.68 71.30 47.19
N GLY A 220 35.83 71.22 46.51
CA GLY A 220 37.09 71.80 46.99
C GLY A 220 37.11 73.34 46.96
N ASP A 221 36.27 73.97 46.14
CA ASP A 221 36.27 75.42 45.92
C ASP A 221 35.28 76.18 46.82
N THR A 222 34.52 75.49 47.66
CA THR A 222 33.55 76.08 48.61
C THR A 222 34.03 76.13 50.07
N LEU A 223 35.28 75.75 50.33
CA LEU A 223 35.90 75.82 51.67
C LEU A 223 36.98 76.91 51.83
N LEU A 224 37.13 77.81 50.84
CA LEU A 224 38.09 78.92 50.87
C LEU A 224 37.44 80.27 50.48
N GLY A 225 36.28 80.59 51.07
CA GLY A 225 35.62 81.90 50.98
C GLY A 225 35.33 82.48 52.36
#